data_AF-A0A1H8HIB6-F1
#
_entry.id   AF-A0A1H8HIB6-F1
#
_cell.length_a   1.000
_cell.length_b   1.000
_cell.length_c   1.000
_cell.angle_alpha   90.00
_cell.angle_beta   90.00
_cell.angle_gamma   90.00
#
_symmetry.space_group_name_H-M   'P 1'
#
loop_
_entity.id
_entity.type
_entity.pdbx_description
1 polymer ?
#
loop_
_entity_poly.entity_id
_entity_poly.type
_entity_poly.pdbx_seq_one_letter_code
_entity_poly.pdbx_strand_id
1 'polypeptide(L)'
;MERNEIKSLENSRKLSVRYFNTLKPVTDKTDMYTAEIRVLNYCELAYVISNMLKLCILALDQEAPEISETIKNPAINAASVLEIVAQLLPLDEIELLDEMHQIFSTDSQDLNKLTTEKV
;
A
#
# COMPACT_ATOMS: atom_id res chain seq x y z
N MET A 1 0.57 28.24 -21.49
CA MET A 1 0.92 27.27 -20.42
C MET A 1 0.26 25.97 -20.85
N GLU A 2 0.94 25.13 -21.63
CA GLU A 2 0.27 23.99 -22.31
C GLU A 2 1.19 22.78 -22.54
N ARG A 3 2.42 22.94 -23.04
CA ARG A 3 3.27 21.79 -23.42
C ARG A 3 3.98 21.08 -22.25
N ASN A 4 4.39 21.81 -21.21
CA ASN A 4 5.10 21.23 -20.06
C ASN A 4 4.16 20.48 -19.10
N GLU A 5 2.92 20.95 -18.95
CA GLU A 5 1.91 20.31 -18.09
C GLU A 5 1.44 18.98 -18.67
N ILE A 6 1.23 18.93 -20.00
CA ILE A 6 0.86 17.69 -20.70
C ILE A 6 1.95 16.63 -20.58
N LYS A 7 3.24 17.02 -20.70
CA LYS A 7 4.38 16.11 -20.56
C LYS A 7 4.54 15.59 -19.12
N SER A 8 4.22 16.42 -18.12
CA SER A 8 4.18 16.03 -16.70
C SER A 8 3.08 14.99 -16.41
N LEU A 9 1.88 15.20 -16.94
CA LEU A 9 0.75 14.27 -16.79
C LEU A 9 0.97 12.93 -17.49
N GLU A 10 1.67 12.92 -18.62
CA GLU A 10 1.98 11.69 -19.34
C GLU A 10 3.02 10.83 -18.58
N ASN A 11 3.97 11.49 -17.92
CA ASN A 11 4.92 10.81 -17.04
C ASN A 11 4.24 10.25 -15.79
N SER A 12 3.34 10.99 -15.15
CA SER A 12 2.59 10.48 -13.99
C SER A 12 1.68 9.30 -14.35
N ARG A 13 1.08 9.30 -15.54
CA ARG A 13 0.31 8.15 -16.06
C ARG A 13 1.21 6.92 -16.33
N LYS A 14 2.42 7.11 -16.82
CA LYS A 14 3.36 5.98 -17.02
C LYS A 14 3.81 5.39 -15.68
N LEU A 15 4.09 6.23 -14.69
CA LEU A 15 4.39 5.79 -13.33
C LEU A 15 3.19 5.08 -12.71
N SER A 16 1.97 5.60 -12.89
CA SER A 16 0.76 5.00 -12.34
C SER A 16 0.55 3.58 -12.87
N VAL A 17 0.76 3.34 -14.16
CA VAL A 17 0.63 2.00 -14.75
C VAL A 17 1.74 1.05 -14.29
N ARG A 18 2.93 1.57 -13.97
CA ARG A 18 4.08 0.74 -13.57
C ARG A 18 3.98 0.28 -12.12
N TYR A 19 3.47 1.11 -11.23
CA TYR A 19 3.53 0.86 -9.78
C TYR A 19 2.17 0.58 -9.13
N PHE A 20 1.04 1.06 -9.69
CA PHE A 20 -0.30 0.77 -9.12
C PHE A 20 -0.87 -0.55 -9.65
N ASN A 21 -0.22 -1.65 -9.27
CA ASN A 21 -0.56 -3.00 -9.74
C ASN A 21 -1.34 -3.81 -8.70
N THR A 22 -1.44 -3.36 -7.44
CA THR A 22 -2.08 -4.15 -6.39
C THR A 22 -3.59 -4.23 -6.57
N LEU A 23 -4.21 -3.14 -7.04
CA LEU A 23 -5.63 -3.14 -7.41
C LEU A 23 -5.77 -3.45 -8.91
N LYS A 24 -6.02 -4.71 -9.25
CA LYS A 24 -6.23 -5.12 -10.66
C LYS A 24 -7.72 -5.27 -11.01
N PRO A 25 -8.12 -4.89 -12.23
CA PRO A 25 -9.43 -5.26 -12.75
C PRO A 25 -9.51 -6.78 -12.96
N VAL A 26 -10.69 -7.34 -12.72
CA VAL A 26 -10.98 -8.77 -12.83
C VAL A 26 -10.71 -9.27 -14.25
N THR A 27 -9.54 -9.85 -14.43
CA THR A 27 -9.09 -10.44 -15.69
C THR A 27 -8.12 -11.55 -15.33
N ASP A 28 -8.61 -12.76 -15.06
CA ASP A 28 -8.45 -13.90 -15.98
C ASP A 28 -8.72 -15.28 -15.34
N LYS A 29 -8.87 -16.26 -16.22
CA LYS A 29 -9.11 -17.70 -16.00
C LYS A 29 -7.80 -18.42 -15.65
N THR A 30 -7.74 -19.03 -14.48
CA THR A 30 -6.70 -20.00 -14.11
C THR A 30 -7.33 -21.18 -13.35
N ASP A 31 -6.66 -22.33 -13.26
CA ASP A 31 -7.07 -23.53 -12.49
C ASP A 31 -7.04 -23.31 -10.95
N MET A 32 -7.03 -22.06 -10.50
CA MET A 32 -7.08 -21.65 -9.10
C MET A 32 -8.34 -20.82 -8.83
N TYR A 33 -8.93 -20.99 -7.65
CA TYR A 33 -10.05 -20.15 -7.22
C TYR A 33 -9.53 -18.81 -6.72
N THR A 34 -9.86 -17.74 -7.44
CA THR A 34 -9.58 -16.37 -7.00
C THR A 34 -10.69 -15.88 -6.08
N ALA A 35 -10.34 -15.37 -4.90
CA ALA A 35 -11.23 -14.61 -4.04
C ALA A 35 -10.87 -13.13 -4.16
N GLU A 36 -11.80 -12.33 -4.68
CA GLU A 36 -11.58 -10.89 -4.88
C GLU A 36 -12.01 -10.09 -3.65
N ILE A 37 -11.12 -9.22 -3.19
CA ILE A 37 -11.41 -8.24 -2.14
C ILE A 37 -11.58 -6.88 -2.81
N ARG A 38 -12.81 -6.36 -2.79
CA ARG A 38 -13.12 -5.04 -3.33
C ARG A 38 -12.93 -3.97 -2.26
N VAL A 39 -12.06 -3.01 -2.57
CA VAL A 39 -11.81 -1.82 -1.77
C VAL A 39 -12.01 -0.58 -2.64
N LEU A 40 -12.46 0.52 -2.04
CA LEU A 40 -12.73 1.81 -2.67
C LEU A 40 -11.45 2.48 -3.19
N ASN A 41 -10.35 2.36 -2.44
CA ASN A 41 -9.06 2.97 -2.77
C ASN A 41 -7.93 2.37 -1.92
N TYR A 42 -6.69 2.79 -2.20
CA TYR A 42 -5.49 2.39 -1.47
C TYR A 42 -5.52 2.76 0.02
N CYS A 43 -6.20 3.85 0.41
CA CYS A 43 -6.33 4.20 1.82
C CYS A 43 -7.16 3.16 2.57
N GLU A 44 -8.30 2.75 2.00
CA GLU A 44 -9.11 1.67 2.59
C GLU A 44 -8.33 0.36 2.65
N LEU A 45 -7.60 0.01 1.59
CA LEU A 45 -6.72 -1.17 1.59
C LEU A 45 -5.71 -1.13 2.74
N ALA A 46 -5.03 0.01 2.93
CA ALA A 46 -4.07 0.21 4.02
C ALA A 46 -4.74 0.10 5.41
N TYR A 47 -5.96 0.63 5.56
CA TYR A 47 -6.74 0.46 6.79
C TYR A 47 -7.10 -1.01 7.06
N VAL A 48 -7.51 -1.76 6.03
CA VAL A 48 -7.80 -3.19 6.13
C VAL A 48 -6.56 -3.97 6.57
N ILE A 49 -5.43 -3.75 5.90
CA ILE A 49 -4.14 -4.36 6.26
C ILE A 49 -3.75 -4.01 7.70
N SER A 50 -3.86 -2.74 8.09
CA SER A 50 -3.54 -2.28 9.45
C SER A 50 -4.41 -2.97 10.51
N ASN A 51 -5.71 -3.12 10.24
CA ASN A 51 -6.61 -3.80 11.16
C ASN A 51 -6.32 -5.30 11.27
N MET A 52 -6.00 -5.96 10.15
CA MET A 52 -5.58 -7.37 10.17
C MET A 52 -4.29 -7.57 10.97
N LEU A 53 -3.31 -6.67 10.83
CA LEU A 53 -2.07 -6.71 11.61
C LEU A 53 -2.34 -6.51 13.11
N LYS A 54 -3.15 -5.52 13.49
CA LYS A 54 -3.56 -5.31 14.89
C LYS A 54 -4.25 -6.54 15.47
N LEU A 55 -5.10 -7.19 14.68
CA LEU A 55 -5.78 -8.42 15.07
C LEU A 55 -4.77 -9.56 15.32
N CYS A 56 -3.76 -9.71 14.46
CA CYS A 56 -2.71 -10.69 14.65
C CYS A 56 -1.88 -10.41 15.91
N ILE A 57 -1.58 -9.14 16.20
CA ILE A 57 -0.87 -8.74 17.43
C ILE A 57 -1.68 -9.13 18.66
N LEU A 58 -2.99 -8.82 18.68
CA LEU A 58 -3.89 -9.21 19.77
C LEU A 58 -4.02 -10.73 19.90
N ALA A 59 -4.03 -11.46 18.79
CA ALA A 59 -4.12 -12.92 18.79
C ALA A 59 -2.86 -13.61 19.33
N LEU A 60 -1.70 -12.97 19.19
CA LEU A 60 -0.42 -13.47 19.69
C LEU A 60 -0.15 -13.06 21.15
N ASP A 61 -0.88 -12.09 21.66
CA ASP A 61 -0.79 -11.65 23.05
C ASP A 61 -1.48 -12.67 23.97
N GLN A 62 -0.68 -13.37 24.78
CA GLN A 62 -1.14 -14.44 25.67
C GLN A 62 -2.00 -13.93 26.84
N GLU A 63 -2.03 -12.61 27.07
CA GLU A 63 -2.85 -11.96 28.09
C GLU A 63 -4.10 -11.28 27.49
N ALA A 64 -4.33 -11.42 26.17
CA ALA A 64 -5.50 -10.84 25.53
C ALA A 64 -6.80 -11.47 26.07
N PRO A 65 -7.82 -10.66 26.41
CA PRO A 65 -9.15 -11.16 26.76
C PRO A 65 -9.68 -12.07 25.65
N GLU A 66 -10.46 -13.10 26.00
CA GLU A 66 -11.13 -13.95 25.01
C GLU A 66 -11.83 -13.07 23.96
N ILE A 67 -11.39 -13.20 22.71
CA ILE A 67 -11.78 -12.32 21.61
C ILE A 67 -13.27 -12.45 21.28
N SER A 68 -13.90 -13.53 21.75
CA SER A 68 -15.34 -13.76 21.70
C SER A 68 -15.74 -14.93 22.62
N GLU A 69 -16.72 -14.70 23.50
CA GLU A 69 -17.34 -15.76 24.34
C GLU A 69 -18.24 -16.72 23.53
N THR A 70 -18.53 -16.40 22.26
CA THR A 70 -19.49 -17.15 21.42
C THR A 70 -18.80 -18.09 20.42
N ILE A 71 -17.49 -17.93 20.19
CA ILE A 71 -16.72 -18.70 19.21
C ILE A 71 -15.94 -19.80 19.96
N LYS A 72 -16.23 -21.07 19.63
CA LYS A 72 -15.67 -22.26 20.31
C LYS A 72 -14.14 -22.44 20.23
N ASN A 73 -13.45 -21.57 19.48
CA ASN A 73 -12.01 -21.48 19.43
C ASN A 73 -11.62 -20.01 19.19
N PRO A 74 -11.49 -19.19 20.24
CA PRO A 74 -11.20 -17.77 20.10
C PRO A 74 -9.78 -17.51 19.59
N ALA A 75 -8.92 -18.53 19.53
CA ALA A 75 -7.57 -18.41 18.99
C ALA A 75 -7.63 -18.16 17.48
N ILE A 76 -7.43 -16.92 17.09
CA ILE A 76 -7.22 -16.54 15.69
C ILE A 76 -5.92 -17.18 15.22
N ASN A 77 -5.98 -17.90 14.10
CA ASN A 77 -4.78 -18.37 13.44
C ASN A 77 -4.08 -17.18 12.77
N ALA A 78 -3.24 -16.48 13.55
CA ALA A 78 -2.48 -15.32 13.09
C ALA A 78 -1.63 -15.64 11.85
N ALA A 79 -1.12 -16.87 11.72
CA ALA A 79 -0.35 -17.28 10.55
C ALA A 79 -1.17 -17.20 9.25
N SER A 80 -2.40 -17.73 9.26
CA SER A 80 -3.27 -17.67 8.08
C SER A 80 -3.69 -16.24 7.72
N VAL A 81 -3.91 -15.38 8.72
CA VAL A 81 -4.23 -13.96 8.46
C VAL A 81 -3.01 -13.21 7.90
N LEU A 82 -1.81 -13.50 8.41
CA LEU A 82 -0.56 -12.90 7.92
C LEU A 82 -0.25 -13.31 6.48
N GLU A 83 -0.57 -14.54 6.06
CA GLU A 83 -0.45 -14.97 4.67
C GLU A 83 -1.33 -14.14 3.72
N ILE A 84 -2.54 -13.77 4.16
CA ILE A 84 -3.44 -12.89 3.39
C ILE A 84 -2.89 -11.45 3.38
N VAL A 85 -2.44 -10.96 4.53
CA VAL A 85 -1.81 -9.62 4.62
C VAL A 85 -0.62 -9.52 3.67
N ALA A 86 0.23 -10.54 3.61
CA ALA A 86 1.39 -10.58 2.71
C ALA A 86 0.98 -10.47 1.23
N GLN A 87 -0.15 -11.07 0.83
CA GLN A 87 -0.68 -10.97 -0.53
C GLN A 87 -1.31 -9.61 -0.84
N LEU A 88 -1.79 -8.88 0.17
CA LEU A 88 -2.45 -7.59 0.01
C LEU A 88 -1.48 -6.39 0.05
N LEU A 89 -0.24 -6.59 0.51
CA LEU A 89 0.72 -5.50 0.66
C LEU A 89 1.11 -4.89 -0.69
N PRO A 90 0.89 -3.57 -0.88
CA PRO A 90 1.20 -2.89 -2.13
C PRO A 90 2.67 -2.49 -2.21
N LEU A 91 3.56 -3.49 -2.35
CA LEU A 91 5.02 -3.30 -2.29
C LEU A 91 5.55 -2.38 -3.41
N ASP A 92 5.06 -2.56 -4.63
CA ASP A 92 5.44 -1.72 -5.78
C ASP A 92 5.04 -0.25 -5.52
N GLU A 93 3.85 -0.02 -4.99
CA GLU A 93 3.37 1.32 -4.65
C GLU A 93 4.17 1.96 -3.52
N ILE A 94 4.65 1.17 -2.56
CA ILE A 94 5.52 1.65 -1.48
C ILE A 94 6.88 2.07 -2.05
N GLU A 95 7.46 1.30 -2.97
CA GLU A 95 8.71 1.67 -3.66
C GLU A 95 8.56 2.98 -4.46
N LEU A 96 7.41 3.17 -5.13
CA LEU A 96 7.11 4.44 -5.79
C LEU A 96 7.12 5.63 -4.81
N LEU A 97 6.59 5.46 -3.60
CA LEU A 97 6.58 6.54 -2.60
C LEU A 97 8.00 6.95 -2.21
N ASP A 98 8.94 5.99 -2.12
CA ASP A 98 10.35 6.28 -1.87
C ASP A 98 11.00 7.01 -3.06
N GLU A 99 10.74 6.59 -4.29
CA GLU A 99 11.21 7.29 -5.49
C GLU A 99 10.69 8.73 -5.55
N MET A 100 9.39 8.93 -5.27
CA MET A 100 8.78 10.25 -5.22
C MET A 100 9.43 11.12 -4.15
N HIS A 101 9.64 10.57 -2.94
CA HIS A 101 10.30 11.29 -1.85
C HIS A 101 11.70 11.76 -2.27
N GLN A 102 12.50 10.90 -2.91
CA GLN A 102 13.83 11.26 -3.39
C GLN A 102 13.80 12.40 -4.41
N ILE A 103 12.86 12.37 -5.37
CA ILE A 103 12.71 13.43 -6.37
C ILE A 103 12.39 14.77 -5.69
N PHE A 104 11.36 14.80 -4.84
CA PHE A 104 10.94 16.04 -4.17
C PHE A 104 11.99 16.56 -3.17
N SER A 105 12.74 15.67 -2.52
CA SER A 105 13.84 16.05 -1.63
C SER A 105 15.05 16.59 -2.39
N THR A 106 15.35 16.07 -3.58
CA THR A 106 16.47 16.54 -4.42
C THR A 106 16.19 17.94 -4.98
N ASP A 107 14.97 18.19 -5.46
CA ASP A 107 14.54 19.51 -5.93
C ASP A 107 14.66 20.59 -4.83
N SER A 108 14.46 20.22 -3.57
CA SER A 108 14.61 21.14 -2.43
C SER A 108 16.07 21.53 -2.14
N GLN A 109 17.04 20.65 -2.46
CA GLN A 109 18.47 20.93 -2.28
C GLN A 109 19.02 21.84 -3.38
N ASP A 110 18.55 21.68 -4.61
CA ASP A 110 18.95 22.53 -5.74
C ASP A 110 18.36 23.95 -5.65
N LEU A 111 17.16 24.09 -5.06
CA LEU A 111 16.57 25.40 -4.75
C LEU A 111 17.34 26.16 -3.66
N ASN A 112 17.91 25.44 -2.68
CA ASN A 112 18.72 26.02 -1.60
C ASN A 112 20.15 26.39 -2.02
N LYS A 113 20.71 25.75 -3.06
CA LYS A 113 21.98 26.17 -3.68
C LYS A 113 21.83 27.44 -4.52
N LEU A 114 20.72 27.59 -5.25
CA LEU A 114 20.46 28.78 -6.06
C LEU A 114 20.23 30.06 -5.23
N THR A 115 19.82 29.92 -3.97
CA THR A 115 19.63 31.04 -3.03
C THR A 115 20.90 31.41 -2.24
N THR A 116 21.89 30.52 -2.15
CA THR A 116 23.15 30.77 -1.42
C THR A 116 24.27 31.34 -2.29
N GLU A 117 24.19 31.28 -3.61
CA GLU A 117 25.13 31.94 -4.54
C GLU A 117 24.78 33.41 -4.88
N LYS A 118 23.72 33.96 -4.27
CA LYS A 118 23.28 35.35 -4.46
C LYS A 118 23.62 36.32 -3.32
N VAL A 119 24.52 35.95 -2.41
CA VAL A 119 25.02 36.81 -1.32
C VAL A 119 26.51 37.09 -1.48
#